data_AF-A0A7J3FDY8-F1
#
_entry.id   AF-A0A7J3FDY8-F1
#
_cell.length_a   1.000
_cell.length_b   1.000
_cell.length_c   1.000
_cell.angle_alpha   90.00
_cell.angle_beta   90.00
_cell.angle_gamma   90.00
#
_symmetry.space_group_name_H-M   'P 1'
#
loop_
_entity.id
_entity.type
_entity.pdbx_description
1 polymer ?
#
loop_
_entity_poly.entity_id
_entity_poly.type
_entity_poly.pdbx_seq_one_letter_code
_entity_poly.pdbx_strand_id
1 'polypeptide(L)'
;MIVTKIEKVLTSSPKTASSPLRALLQELEEMEGGQEFEEVRHRLRREAWKFLENLHQSRNSILREDWLRLADYNLRKVKEELLRLKEVLARTEVRSTRFDPTKLLKEIRQEGAMSEATWLMLANHPDLRKCHSREVRTALARLSSLLQELRRVRNG
;
A
#
# COMPACT_ATOMS: atom_id res chain seq x y z
N MET A 1 -4.48 -5.43 -9.07
CA MET A 1 -3.35 -6.01 -9.82
C MET A 1 -2.21 -6.46 -8.90
N ILE A 2 -1.86 -5.71 -7.85
CA ILE A 2 -0.82 -6.16 -6.91
C ILE A 2 -1.27 -7.30 -5.99
N VAL A 3 -2.54 -7.32 -5.58
CA VAL A 3 -3.12 -8.38 -4.71
C VAL A 3 -3.01 -9.77 -5.35
N THR A 4 -3.22 -9.88 -6.66
CA THR A 4 -3.10 -11.17 -7.38
C THR A 4 -1.63 -11.64 -7.47
N LYS A 5 -0.67 -10.72 -7.56
CA LYS A 5 0.76 -11.06 -7.49
C LYS A 5 1.18 -11.48 -6.09
N ILE A 6 0.62 -10.87 -5.04
CA ILE A 6 0.81 -11.32 -3.66
C ILE A 6 0.32 -12.77 -3.51
N GLU A 7 -0.88 -13.08 -3.99
CA GLU A 7 -1.44 -14.44 -3.92
C GLU A 7 -0.59 -15.48 -4.65
N LYS A 8 -0.01 -15.10 -5.79
CA LYS A 8 0.94 -15.95 -6.52
C LYS A 8 2.17 -16.30 -5.68
N VAL A 9 2.69 -15.38 -4.87
CA VAL A 9 3.82 -15.66 -3.97
C VAL A 9 3.37 -16.49 -2.76
N LEU A 10 2.20 -16.21 -2.20
CA LEU A 10 1.65 -16.94 -1.05
C LEU A 10 1.45 -18.44 -1.34
N THR A 11 1.03 -18.79 -2.56
CA THR A 11 0.83 -20.18 -2.99
C THR A 11 2.09 -20.84 -3.55
N SER A 12 3.16 -20.09 -3.75
CA SER A 12 4.41 -20.62 -4.32
C SER A 12 5.23 -21.44 -3.31
N SER A 13 5.98 -22.39 -3.85
CA SER A 13 7.03 -23.13 -3.14
C SER A 13 8.37 -22.38 -3.19
N PRO A 14 9.38 -22.73 -2.36
CA PRO A 14 10.71 -22.12 -2.42
C PRO A 14 11.35 -22.12 -3.81
N LYS A 15 11.12 -23.16 -4.62
CA LYS A 15 11.70 -23.27 -5.97
C LYS A 15 11.03 -22.34 -6.98
N THR A 16 9.76 -22.04 -6.78
CA THR A 16 8.92 -21.29 -7.74
C THR A 16 8.65 -19.85 -7.31
N ALA A 17 8.89 -19.51 -6.04
CA ALA A 17 8.58 -18.20 -5.47
C ALA A 17 9.53 -17.08 -5.91
N SER A 18 10.74 -17.39 -6.39
CA SER A 18 11.78 -16.38 -6.66
C SER A 18 11.40 -15.36 -7.72
N SER A 19 10.91 -15.80 -8.89
CA SER A 19 10.47 -14.93 -9.98
C SER A 19 9.26 -14.05 -9.61
N PRO A 20 8.13 -14.60 -9.10
CA PRO A 20 6.99 -13.78 -8.73
C PRO A 20 7.30 -12.83 -7.57
N LEU A 21 8.18 -13.22 -6.63
CA LEU A 21 8.61 -12.36 -5.54
C LEU A 21 9.42 -11.16 -6.05
N ARG A 22 10.36 -11.37 -6.98
CA ARG A 22 11.13 -10.27 -7.58
C ARG A 22 10.24 -9.29 -8.32
N ALA A 23 9.32 -9.80 -9.14
CA ALA A 23 8.36 -8.96 -9.87
C ALA A 23 7.46 -8.16 -8.93
N LEU A 24 7.05 -8.75 -7.80
CA LEU A 24 6.26 -8.06 -6.78
C LEU A 24 7.07 -6.97 -6.07
N LEU A 25 8.32 -7.24 -5.68
CA LEU A 25 9.19 -6.26 -5.02
C LEU A 25 9.42 -5.03 -5.91
N GLN A 26 9.64 -5.24 -7.21
CA GLN A 26 9.82 -4.13 -8.16
C GLN A 26 8.58 -3.23 -8.22
N GLU A 27 7.39 -3.81 -8.33
CA GLU A 27 6.15 -3.02 -8.32
C GLU A 27 5.92 -2.31 -6.98
N LEU A 28 6.32 -2.92 -5.86
CA LEU A 28 6.25 -2.28 -4.55
C LEU A 28 7.23 -1.11 -4.39
N GLU A 29 8.39 -1.12 -5.08
CA GLU A 29 9.33 -0.01 -5.08
C GLU A 29 8.74 1.23 -5.77
N GLU A 30 7.97 1.02 -6.84
CA GLU A 30 7.29 2.09 -7.59
C GLU A 30 6.06 2.66 -6.87
N MET A 31 5.59 1.97 -5.81
CA MET A 31 4.45 2.42 -5.02
C MET A 31 4.85 3.37 -3.90
N GLU A 32 4.16 4.50 -3.83
CA GLU A 32 4.16 5.35 -2.64
C GLU A 32 3.11 4.88 -1.63
N GLY A 33 3.47 4.85 -0.35
CA GLY A 33 2.55 4.55 0.74
C GLY A 33 2.79 5.41 1.98
N GLY A 34 1.93 5.23 2.99
CA GLY A 34 2.15 5.82 4.31
C GLY A 34 3.25 5.09 5.10
N GLN A 35 3.59 5.61 6.27
CA GLN A 35 4.65 5.03 7.13
C GLN A 35 4.50 3.53 7.37
N GLU A 36 3.28 3.05 7.67
CA GLU A 36 3.01 1.62 7.90
C GLU A 36 3.30 0.76 6.65
N PHE A 37 3.01 1.27 5.46
CA PHE A 37 3.34 0.60 4.19
C PHE A 37 4.85 0.53 3.98
N GLU A 38 5.55 1.63 4.23
CA GLU A 38 7.01 1.70 4.10
C GLU A 38 7.74 0.75 5.06
N GLU A 39 7.28 0.66 6.30
CA GLU A 39 7.83 -0.27 7.27
C GLU A 39 7.65 -1.74 6.84
N VAL A 40 6.46 -2.10 6.36
CA VAL A 40 6.19 -3.45 5.84
C VAL A 40 7.04 -3.71 4.59
N ARG A 41 7.15 -2.74 3.67
CA ARG A 41 7.98 -2.83 2.45
C ARG A 41 9.45 -3.09 2.79
N HIS A 42 10.00 -2.37 3.77
CA HIS A 42 11.37 -2.57 4.24
C HIS A 42 11.60 -3.95 4.86
N ARG A 43 10.69 -4.42 5.72
CA ARG A 43 10.77 -5.78 6.31
C ARG A 43 10.68 -6.85 5.23
N LEU A 44 9.73 -6.71 4.31
CA LEU A 44 9.55 -7.63 3.19
C LEU A 44 10.82 -7.72 2.33
N ARG A 45 11.44 -6.58 1.99
CA ARG A 45 12.69 -6.55 1.21
C ARG A 45 13.82 -7.30 1.92
N ARG A 46 13.96 -7.12 3.23
CA ARG A 46 14.98 -7.78 4.04
C ARG A 46 14.81 -9.31 4.03
N GLU A 47 13.59 -9.78 4.30
CA GLU A 47 13.32 -11.22 4.35
C GLU A 47 13.38 -11.85 2.95
N ALA A 48 12.95 -11.13 1.92
CA ALA A 48 13.07 -11.57 0.53
C ALA A 48 14.52 -11.70 0.08
N TRP A 49 15.39 -10.78 0.50
CA TRP A 49 16.82 -10.87 0.22
C TRP A 49 17.43 -12.12 0.84
N LYS A 50 17.18 -12.36 2.14
CA LYS A 50 17.63 -13.59 2.82
C LYS A 50 17.11 -14.84 2.12
N PHE A 51 15.84 -14.87 1.72
CA PHE A 51 15.28 -16.00 0.99
C PHE A 51 16.01 -16.25 -0.33
N LEU A 52 16.19 -15.21 -1.16
CA LEU A 52 16.83 -15.33 -2.46
C LEU A 52 18.31 -15.71 -2.35
N GLU A 53 19.01 -15.19 -1.34
CA GLU A 53 20.40 -15.53 -1.05
C GLU A 53 20.53 -16.99 -0.64
N ASN A 54 19.76 -17.46 0.34
CA ASN A 54 19.78 -18.86 0.78
C ASN A 54 19.38 -19.82 -0.35
N LEU A 55 18.41 -19.43 -1.18
CA LEU A 55 18.03 -20.21 -2.36
C LEU A 55 19.18 -20.28 -3.38
N HIS A 56 19.93 -19.20 -3.56
CA HIS A 56 21.11 -19.19 -4.42
C HIS A 56 22.23 -20.10 -3.85
N GLN A 57 22.55 -19.97 -2.56
CA GLN A 57 23.56 -20.80 -1.88
C GLN A 57 23.24 -22.30 -1.97
N SER A 58 21.96 -22.67 -1.91
CA SER A 58 21.53 -24.07 -2.06
C SER A 58 21.92 -24.71 -3.40
N ARG A 59 22.17 -23.90 -4.44
CA ARG A 59 22.55 -24.41 -5.77
C ARG A 59 24.04 -24.73 -5.86
N ASN A 60 24.87 -24.09 -5.05
CA ASN A 60 26.33 -24.09 -5.16
C ASN A 60 27.02 -24.74 -3.95
N SER A 61 26.26 -25.33 -3.01
CA SER A 61 26.80 -25.84 -1.75
C SER A 61 26.54 -27.32 -1.56
N ILE A 62 27.50 -27.99 -0.91
CA ILE A 62 27.38 -29.39 -0.44
C ILE A 62 26.30 -29.48 0.66
N LEU A 63 26.07 -28.39 1.40
CA LEU A 63 25.00 -28.26 2.42
C LEU A 63 23.65 -27.85 1.82
N ARG A 64 23.34 -28.33 0.61
CA ARG A 64 22.16 -27.92 -0.17
C ARG A 64 20.87 -28.00 0.62
N GLU A 65 20.67 -29.07 1.39
CA GLU A 65 19.43 -29.29 2.15
C GLU A 65 19.25 -28.27 3.28
N ASP A 66 20.32 -27.91 3.98
CA ASP A 66 20.25 -26.92 5.06
C ASP A 66 19.94 -25.53 4.50
N TRP A 67 20.56 -25.16 3.38
CA TRP A 67 20.21 -23.92 2.67
C TRP A 67 18.76 -23.92 2.18
N LEU A 68 18.23 -25.06 1.72
CA LEU A 68 16.82 -25.17 1.34
C LEU A 68 15.89 -25.02 2.55
N ARG A 69 16.26 -25.57 3.72
CA ARG A 69 15.49 -25.37 4.97
C ARG A 69 15.48 -23.91 5.39
N LEU A 70 16.63 -23.23 5.32
CA LEU A 70 16.72 -21.79 5.59
C LEU A 70 15.94 -20.95 4.58
N ALA A 71 16.00 -21.30 3.29
CA ALA A 71 15.19 -20.65 2.26
C ALA A 71 13.69 -20.86 2.53
N ASP A 72 13.26 -22.06 2.89
CA ASP A 72 11.87 -22.33 3.25
C ASP A 72 11.43 -21.50 4.47
N TYR A 73 12.25 -21.46 5.52
CA TYR A 73 12.00 -20.64 6.69
C TYR A 73 11.83 -19.15 6.33
N ASN A 74 12.75 -18.60 5.54
CA ASN A 74 12.67 -17.19 5.12
C ASN A 74 11.48 -16.94 4.20
N LEU A 75 11.09 -17.91 3.36
CA LEU A 75 9.90 -17.79 2.53
C LEU A 75 8.64 -17.70 3.40
N ARG A 76 8.54 -18.42 4.53
CA ARG A 76 7.42 -18.26 5.46
C ARG A 76 7.37 -16.83 6.03
N LYS A 77 8.52 -16.26 6.38
CA LYS A 77 8.61 -14.85 6.83
C LYS A 77 8.20 -13.86 5.76
N VAL A 78 8.62 -14.08 4.51
CA VAL A 78 8.11 -13.31 3.36
C VAL A 78 6.59 -13.39 3.28
N LYS A 79 6.00 -14.59 3.40
CA LYS A 79 4.55 -14.77 3.35
C LYS A 79 3.82 -14.06 4.50
N GLU A 80 4.36 -14.08 5.73
CA GLU A 80 3.83 -13.33 6.86
C GLU A 80 3.78 -11.82 6.58
N GLU A 81 4.88 -11.22 6.08
CA GLU A 81 4.90 -9.79 5.74
C GLU A 81 3.97 -9.45 4.56
N LEU A 82 3.81 -10.37 3.60
CA LEU A 82 2.86 -10.19 2.49
C LEU A 82 1.39 -10.19 2.94
N LEU A 83 1.05 -10.99 3.97
CA LEU A 83 -0.29 -10.94 4.56
C LEU A 83 -0.52 -9.60 5.27
N ARG A 84 0.46 -9.10 6.03
CA ARG A 84 0.40 -7.76 6.62
C ARG A 84 0.26 -6.68 5.57
N LEU A 85 0.98 -6.80 4.45
CA LEU A 85 0.88 -5.88 3.33
C LEU A 85 -0.53 -5.86 2.73
N LYS A 86 -1.19 -7.03 2.59
CA LYS A 86 -2.60 -7.09 2.16
C LYS A 86 -3.51 -6.32 3.12
N GLU A 87 -3.30 -6.44 4.43
CA GLU A 87 -4.10 -5.72 5.42
C GLU A 87 -3.91 -4.19 5.31
N VAL A 88 -2.66 -3.73 5.20
CA VAL A 88 -2.34 -2.30 5.01
C VAL A 88 -2.96 -1.77 3.72
N LEU A 89 -2.86 -2.51 2.62
CA LEU A 89 -3.45 -2.13 1.34
C LEU A 89 -4.98 -2.09 1.43
N ALA A 90 -5.62 -3.08 2.06
CA ALA A 90 -7.06 -3.11 2.25
C ALA A 90 -7.56 -1.91 3.09
N ARG A 91 -6.86 -1.57 4.18
CA ARG A 91 -7.19 -0.38 5.00
C ARG A 91 -7.05 0.91 4.20
N THR A 92 -6.06 0.98 3.30
CA THR A 92 -5.82 2.16 2.46
C THR A 92 -6.85 2.27 1.33
N GLU A 93 -7.24 1.16 0.69
CA GLU A 93 -8.31 1.12 -0.31
C GLU A 93 -9.69 1.48 0.29
N VAL A 94 -9.99 1.04 1.52
CA VAL A 94 -11.22 1.41 2.23
C VAL A 94 -11.27 2.91 2.54
N ARG A 95 -10.12 3.56 2.79
CA ARG A 95 -10.05 5.03 2.92
C ARG A 95 -10.23 5.74 1.57
N SER A 96 -9.72 5.18 0.48
CA SER A 96 -9.86 5.75 -0.87
C SER A 96 -11.27 5.61 -1.45
N THR A 97 -11.98 4.52 -1.15
CA THR A 97 -13.35 4.26 -1.65
C THR A 97 -14.46 5.00 -0.90
N ARG A 98 -14.17 5.55 0.29
CA ARG A 98 -15.10 6.44 1.02
C ARG A 98 -14.91 7.93 0.69
N PHE A 99 -14.13 8.26 -0.34
CA PHE A 99 -13.95 9.64 -0.75
C PHE A 99 -15.22 10.16 -1.44
N ASP A 100 -16.04 10.90 -0.70
CA ASP A 100 -17.11 11.73 -1.24
C ASP A 100 -16.59 13.17 -1.42
N PRO A 101 -16.27 13.60 -2.65
CA PRO A 101 -15.79 14.96 -2.89
C PRO A 101 -16.79 16.03 -2.45
N THR A 102 -18.09 15.72 -2.46
CA THR A 102 -19.13 16.63 -1.97
C THR A 102 -19.05 16.79 -0.45
N LYS A 103 -18.74 15.72 0.28
CA LYS A 103 -18.50 15.78 1.73
C LYS A 103 -17.25 16.59 2.07
N LEU A 104 -16.14 16.38 1.35
CA LEU A 104 -14.91 17.15 1.56
C LEU A 104 -15.12 18.66 1.32
N LEU A 105 -15.79 19.04 0.22
CA LEU A 105 -16.08 20.46 -0.06
C LEU A 105 -16.94 21.10 1.03
N LYS A 106 -17.91 20.34 1.57
CA LYS A 106 -18.73 20.78 2.69
C LYS A 106 -17.89 20.96 3.97
N GLU A 107 -16.96 20.05 4.24
CA GLU A 107 -16.03 20.16 5.38
C GLU A 107 -15.11 21.37 5.24
N ILE A 108 -14.51 21.61 4.07
CA ILE A 108 -13.64 22.78 3.81
C ILE A 108 -14.42 24.10 4.00
N ARG A 109 -15.67 24.15 3.51
CA ARG A 109 -16.56 25.30 3.72
C ARG A 109 -16.84 25.54 5.20
N GLN A 110 -17.16 24.48 5.96
CA GLN A 110 -17.43 24.58 7.39
C GLN A 110 -16.23 25.10 8.20
N GLU A 111 -15.02 24.86 7.72
CA GLU A 111 -13.79 25.39 8.32
C GLU A 111 -13.43 26.80 7.86
N GLY A 112 -14.27 27.46 7.04
CA GLY A 112 -14.04 28.83 6.56
C GLY A 112 -12.90 28.97 5.55
N ALA A 113 -12.29 27.86 5.11
CA ALA A 113 -11.17 27.85 4.17
C ALA A 113 -11.60 28.06 2.71
N MET A 114 -12.90 28.17 2.43
CA MET A 114 -13.45 28.38 1.10
C MET A 114 -14.64 29.35 1.15
N SER A 115 -14.67 30.31 0.21
CA SER A 115 -15.79 31.24 0.07
C SER A 115 -17.05 30.54 -0.45
N GLU A 116 -18.22 31.10 -0.13
CA GLU A 116 -19.52 30.57 -0.59
C GLU A 116 -19.60 30.46 -2.11
N ALA A 117 -19.09 31.47 -2.82
CA ALA A 117 -19.08 31.52 -4.28
C ALA A 117 -18.19 30.41 -4.88
N THR A 118 -17.02 30.17 -4.29
CA THR A 118 -16.11 29.10 -4.70
C THR A 118 -16.70 27.72 -4.43
N TRP A 119 -17.38 27.56 -3.28
CA TRP A 119 -18.08 26.32 -2.95
C TRP A 119 -19.22 26.02 -3.93
N LEU A 120 -20.07 27.01 -4.23
CA LEU A 120 -21.17 26.86 -5.19
C LEU A 120 -20.65 26.52 -6.60
N MET A 121 -19.56 27.13 -7.02
CA MET A 121 -18.92 26.84 -8.32
C MET A 121 -18.43 25.39 -8.40
N LEU A 122 -17.75 24.91 -7.35
CA LEU A 122 -17.21 23.54 -7.32
C LEU A 122 -18.32 22.50 -7.09
N ALA A 123 -19.24 22.72 -6.16
CA ALA A 123 -20.32 21.77 -5.86
C ALA A 123 -21.25 21.51 -7.06
N ASN A 124 -21.42 22.51 -7.92
CA ASN A 124 -22.22 22.42 -9.14
C ASN A 124 -21.39 22.08 -10.38
N HIS A 125 -20.08 21.85 -10.25
CA HIS A 125 -19.25 21.49 -11.38
C HIS A 125 -19.61 20.08 -11.88
N PRO A 126 -19.97 19.91 -13.17
CA PRO A 126 -20.48 18.63 -13.70
C PRO A 126 -19.45 17.49 -13.59
N ASP A 127 -18.16 17.82 -13.56
CA ASP A 127 -17.08 16.84 -13.47
C ASP A 127 -16.61 16.57 -12.03
N LEU A 128 -17.22 17.16 -11.01
CA LEU A 128 -16.78 16.93 -9.63
C LEU A 128 -16.97 15.46 -9.21
N ARG A 129 -18.05 14.83 -9.69
CA ARG A 129 -18.32 13.39 -9.53
C ARG A 129 -17.46 12.52 -10.46
N LYS A 130 -16.86 13.12 -11.48
CA LYS A 130 -15.98 12.47 -12.45
C LYS A 130 -14.50 12.68 -12.14
N CYS A 131 -14.13 12.99 -10.90
CA CYS A 131 -12.73 12.98 -10.44
C CYS A 131 -12.15 11.55 -10.52
N HIS A 132 -11.79 11.13 -11.73
CA HIS A 132 -11.37 9.77 -12.03
C HIS A 132 -9.86 9.58 -11.90
N SER A 133 -9.08 10.67 -11.97
CA SER A 133 -7.63 10.63 -11.72
C SER A 133 -7.36 10.14 -10.29
N ARG A 134 -6.51 9.12 -10.21
CA ARG A 134 -6.01 8.55 -8.96
C ARG A 134 -5.20 9.57 -8.17
N GLU A 135 -4.43 10.44 -8.83
CA GLU A 135 -3.67 11.50 -8.15
C GLU A 135 -4.62 12.49 -7.46
N VAL A 136 -5.67 12.94 -8.16
CA VAL A 136 -6.65 13.88 -7.62
C VAL A 136 -7.39 13.30 -6.42
N ARG A 137 -7.84 12.05 -6.49
CA ARG A 137 -8.47 11.38 -5.33
C ARG A 137 -7.52 11.22 -4.15
N THR A 138 -6.25 10.92 -4.41
CA THR A 138 -5.24 10.76 -3.37
C THR A 138 -4.93 12.09 -2.68
N ALA A 139 -4.77 13.17 -3.46
CA ALA A 139 -4.56 14.51 -2.92
C ALA A 139 -5.76 15.00 -2.09
N LEU A 140 -6.98 14.77 -2.57
CA LEU A 140 -8.19 15.15 -1.85
C LEU A 140 -8.41 14.30 -0.58
N ALA A 141 -8.09 13.00 -0.61
CA ALA A 141 -8.12 12.16 0.58
C ALA A 141 -7.09 12.60 1.63
N ARG A 142 -5.87 12.98 1.21
CA ARG A 142 -4.84 13.56 2.10
C ARG A 142 -5.34 14.86 2.74
N LEU A 143 -5.94 15.76 1.96
CA LEU A 143 -6.55 17.00 2.47
C LEU A 143 -7.66 16.72 3.50
N SER A 144 -8.55 15.74 3.25
CA SER A 144 -9.58 15.36 4.21
C SER A 144 -8.99 14.86 5.54
N SER A 145 -7.94 14.04 5.49
CA SER A 145 -7.26 13.56 6.70
C SER A 145 -6.69 14.70 7.52
N LEU A 146 -6.00 15.65 6.88
CA LEU A 146 -5.43 16.82 7.53
C LEU A 146 -6.50 17.70 8.19
N LEU A 147 -7.65 17.91 7.53
CA LEU A 147 -8.76 18.66 8.10
C LEU A 147 -9.36 17.97 9.33
N GLN A 148 -9.45 16.64 9.32
CA GLN A 148 -9.91 15.88 10.49
C GLN A 148 -8.92 15.96 11.65
N GLU A 149 -7.62 15.93 11.37
CA GLU A 149 -6.56 16.10 12.38
C GLU A 149 -6.62 17.50 12.99
N LEU A 150 -6.74 18.56 12.18
CA LEU A 150 -6.89 19.93 12.66
C LEU A 150 -8.15 20.11 13.52
N ARG A 151 -9.27 19.49 13.15
CA ARG A 151 -10.50 19.48 13.97
C ARG A 151 -10.29 18.82 15.33
N ARG A 152 -9.54 17.70 15.38
CA ARG A 152 -9.24 17.02 16.65
C ARG A 152 -8.35 17.87 17.55
N VAL A 153 -7.39 18.59 16.98
CA VAL A 153 -6.53 19.53 17.73
C VAL A 153 -7.32 20.75 18.22
N ARG A 154 -8.30 21.25 17.46
CA ARG A 154 -9.13 22.38 17.88
C ARG A 154 -10.14 22.02 18.98
N ASN A 155 -10.68 20.81 18.94
CA ASN A 155 -11.76 20.37 19.83
C ASN A 155 -11.29 19.52 21.03
N GLY A 156 -10.00 19.27 21.16
CA GLY A 156 -9.37 18.57 22.30
C GLY A 156 -8.52 19.54 23.09
#